data_AF-A0A966V6Q1-F1
#
_entry.id   AF-A0A966V6Q1-F1
#
_cell.length_a   1.000
_cell.length_b   1.000
_cell.length_c   1.000
_cell.angle_alpha   90.00
_cell.angle_beta   90.00
_cell.angle_gamma   90.00
#
_symmetry.space_group_name_H-M   'P 1'
#
loop_
_entity.id
_entity.type
_entity.pdbx_description
1 polymer ?
#
loop_
_entity_poly.entity_id
_entity_poly.type
_entity_poly.pdbx_seq_one_letter_code
_entity_poly.pdbx_strand_id
1 'polypeptide(L)'
;MDLNNFFNSLTDEQKLQLANALMNSTSQQQSEKKQEDFVVKTTQPPKKTASIGEDFIVRKAEQPSARRKESVKARHNQWEDTGEFKDVHTPEYERTPRRREAPRKEDVECHVCGKSFKIDPRFSYGEYYRCNRCTGKK
;
A
#
# COMPACT_ATOMS: atom_id res chain seq x y z
N MET A 1 19.34 -28.84 -26.70
CA MET A 1 18.37 -29.95 -26.59
C MET A 1 17.09 -29.45 -27.24
N ASP A 2 16.86 -29.81 -28.51
CA ASP A 2 15.74 -29.27 -29.29
C ASP A 2 14.47 -30.09 -29.02
N LEU A 3 13.34 -29.38 -28.88
CA LEU A 3 12.02 -29.97 -28.60
C LEU A 3 11.63 -31.03 -29.65
N ASN A 4 12.07 -30.86 -30.90
CA ASN A 4 11.79 -31.81 -31.98
C ASN A 4 12.50 -33.17 -31.77
N ASN A 5 13.69 -33.16 -31.18
CA ASN A 5 14.41 -34.41 -30.88
C ASN A 5 13.76 -35.18 -29.74
N PHE A 6 13.15 -34.46 -28.79
CA PHE A 6 12.36 -35.06 -27.72
C PHE A 6 11.09 -35.75 -28.28
N PHE A 7 10.31 -35.08 -29.13
CA PHE A 7 9.11 -35.68 -29.74
C PHE A 7 9.41 -36.91 -30.60
N ASN A 8 10.54 -36.93 -31.29
CA ASN A 8 10.95 -38.08 -32.12
C ASN A 8 11.44 -39.28 -31.29
N SER A 9 11.83 -39.06 -30.02
CA SER A 9 12.25 -40.13 -29.11
C SER A 9 11.09 -40.85 -28.41
N LEU A 10 9.87 -40.33 -28.49
CA LEU A 10 8.68 -40.91 -27.86
C LEU A 10 8.00 -41.94 -28.76
N THR A 11 7.46 -43.00 -28.16
CA THR A 11 6.60 -43.96 -28.86
C THR A 11 5.22 -43.34 -29.14
N ASP A 12 4.51 -43.85 -30.13
CA ASP A 12 3.23 -43.25 -30.55
C ASP A 12 2.16 -43.34 -29.46
N GLU A 13 2.22 -44.35 -28.58
CA GLU A 13 1.38 -44.45 -27.39
C GLU A 13 1.66 -43.32 -26.37
N GLN A 14 2.92 -42.95 -26.18
CA GLN A 14 3.31 -41.87 -25.27
C GLN A 14 2.90 -40.49 -25.82
N LYS A 15 2.95 -40.32 -27.15
CA LYS A 15 2.46 -39.09 -27.80
C LYS A 15 0.96 -38.90 -27.59
N LEU A 16 0.17 -39.97 -27.69
CA LEU A 16 -1.28 -39.94 -27.45
C LEU A 16 -1.61 -39.63 -25.99
N GLN A 17 -0.89 -40.21 -25.04
CA GLN A 17 -1.05 -39.90 -23.62
C GLN A 17 -0.73 -38.43 -23.31
N LEU A 18 0.34 -37.89 -23.90
CA LEU A 18 0.71 -36.48 -23.76
C LEU A 18 -0.37 -35.54 -24.33
N ALA A 19 -0.90 -35.86 -25.52
CA ALA A 19 -1.96 -35.07 -26.15
C ALA A 19 -3.24 -35.04 -25.30
N ASN A 20 -3.64 -36.18 -24.72
CA ASN A 20 -4.79 -36.27 -23.83
C ASN A 20 -4.58 -35.49 -22.52
N ALA A 21 -3.37 -35.54 -21.95
CA ALA A 21 -3.03 -34.77 -20.75
C ALA A 21 -3.04 -33.24 -20.98
N LEU A 22 -2.63 -32.79 -22.18
CA LEU A 22 -2.70 -31.38 -22.58
C LEU A 22 -4.13 -30.90 -22.81
N MET A 23 -4.97 -31.71 -23.47
CA MET A 23 -6.38 -31.36 -23.65
C MET A 23 -7.13 -31.26 -22.30
N ASN A 24 -6.90 -32.21 -21.40
CA ASN A 24 -7.53 -32.21 -20.07
C ASN A 24 -7.03 -31.06 -19.17
N SER A 25 -5.73 -30.72 -19.23
CA SER A 25 -5.19 -29.60 -18.45
C SER A 25 -5.64 -28.23 -18.98
N THR A 26 -5.84 -28.10 -20.29
CA THR A 26 -6.36 -26.85 -20.88
C THR A 26 -7.82 -26.61 -20.50
N SER A 27 -8.63 -27.66 -20.36
CA SER A 27 -10.01 -27.55 -19.87
C SER A 27 -10.09 -27.22 -18.37
N GLN A 28 -9.11 -27.62 -17.56
CA GLN A 28 -9.08 -27.32 -16.11
C GLN A 28 -8.52 -25.92 -15.80
N GLN A 29 -7.75 -25.31 -16.71
CA GLN A 29 -7.29 -23.93 -16.55
C GLN A 29 -8.36 -22.86 -16.88
N GLN A 30 -9.56 -23.26 -17.32
CA GLN A 30 -10.71 -22.36 -17.49
C GLN A 30 -11.78 -22.49 -16.39
N SER A 31 -11.64 -23.41 -15.42
CA SER A 31 -12.66 -23.65 -14.38
C SER A 31 -12.21 -23.38 -12.94
N GLU A 32 -10.98 -22.91 -12.69
CA GLU A 32 -10.51 -22.53 -11.35
C GLU A 32 -10.04 -21.07 -11.28
N LYS A 33 -10.87 -20.14 -11.77
CA LYS A 33 -11.00 -18.83 -11.12
C LYS A 33 -12.33 -18.83 -10.40
N LYS A 34 -12.27 -19.07 -9.09
CA LYS A 34 -13.37 -18.89 -8.15
C LYS A 34 -13.74 -17.40 -8.12
N GLN A 35 -14.59 -16.99 -9.05
CA GLN A 35 -15.37 -15.76 -8.93
C GLN A 35 -16.66 -16.14 -8.20
N GLU A 36 -16.74 -15.79 -6.92
CA GLU A 36 -18.03 -15.62 -6.29
C GLU A 36 -18.67 -14.40 -6.94
N ASP A 37 -19.44 -14.66 -8.00
CA ASP A 37 -20.23 -13.67 -8.69
C ASP A 37 -21.34 -13.19 -7.76
N PHE A 38 -21.11 -12.00 -7.22
CA PHE A 38 -22.15 -11.12 -6.72
C PHE A 38 -23.22 -10.95 -7.80
N VAL A 39 -24.37 -11.58 -7.65
CA VAL A 39 -25.55 -11.34 -8.50
C VAL A 39 -26.07 -9.93 -8.22
N VAL A 40 -25.49 -8.92 -8.86
CA VAL A 40 -26.13 -7.62 -9.02
C VAL A 40 -26.88 -7.63 -10.35
N LYS A 41 -28.15 -8.05 -10.28
CA LYS A 41 -29.11 -7.89 -11.36
C LYS A 41 -29.39 -6.39 -11.55
N THR A 42 -28.51 -5.69 -12.29
CA THR A 42 -28.80 -4.35 -12.80
C THR A 42 -29.10 -4.47 -14.28
N THR A 43 -30.38 -4.56 -14.62
CA THR A 43 -30.89 -4.27 -15.96
C THR A 43 -30.57 -2.81 -16.28
N GLN A 44 -29.45 -2.56 -16.97
CA GLN A 44 -29.21 -1.32 -17.70
C GLN A 44 -28.93 -1.66 -19.17
N PRO A 45 -29.54 -0.96 -20.14
CA PRO A 45 -29.27 -1.19 -21.56
C PRO A 45 -27.81 -0.84 -21.89
N PRO A 46 -27.21 -1.47 -22.92
CA PRO A 46 -25.82 -1.23 -23.28
C PRO A 46 -25.59 0.26 -23.56
N LYS A 47 -24.69 0.88 -22.78
CA LYS A 47 -24.23 2.24 -23.03
C LYS A 47 -23.57 2.26 -24.40
N LYS A 48 -24.10 3.09 -25.31
CA LYS A 48 -23.51 3.35 -26.63
C LYS A 48 -22.05 3.75 -26.42
N THR A 49 -21.13 2.90 -26.85
CA THR A 49 -19.69 3.15 -26.84
C THR A 49 -19.42 4.35 -27.73
N ALA A 50 -18.65 5.33 -27.23
CA ALA A 50 -18.21 6.45 -28.04
C ALA A 50 -17.47 5.92 -29.27
N SER A 51 -17.91 6.30 -30.49
CA SER A 51 -17.19 5.93 -31.70
C SER A 51 -15.90 6.73 -31.76
N ILE A 52 -14.77 6.06 -31.65
CA ILE A 52 -13.45 6.67 -31.84
C ILE A 52 -13.33 6.97 -33.34
N GLY A 53 -13.17 8.25 -33.69
CA GLY A 53 -12.85 8.63 -35.07
C GLY A 53 -11.40 8.30 -35.42
N GLU A 54 -11.08 8.22 -36.71
CA GLU A 54 -9.73 7.89 -37.21
C GLU A 54 -8.64 8.86 -36.72
N ASP A 55 -9.03 10.07 -36.27
CA ASP A 55 -8.14 11.08 -35.71
C ASP A 55 -7.85 10.93 -34.20
N PHE A 56 -8.24 9.82 -33.55
CA PHE A 56 -8.16 9.61 -32.09
C PHE A 56 -8.85 10.68 -31.24
N ILE A 57 -9.66 11.54 -31.84
CA ILE A 57 -10.43 12.57 -31.13
C ILE A 57 -11.73 11.94 -30.62
N VAL A 58 -11.88 11.86 -29.30
CA VAL A 58 -13.10 11.35 -28.66
C VAL A 58 -14.20 12.41 -28.74
N ARG A 59 -15.15 12.24 -29.67
CA ARG A 59 -16.35 13.09 -29.74
C ARG A 59 -17.41 12.54 -28.79
N LYS A 60 -17.80 13.38 -27.82
CA LYS A 60 -18.85 13.01 -26.86
C LYS A 60 -20.18 12.98 -27.59
N ALA A 61 -20.83 11.83 -27.67
CA ALA A 61 -22.16 11.72 -28.25
C ALA A 61 -23.12 12.67 -27.50
N GLU A 62 -23.82 13.52 -28.25
CA GLU A 62 -24.83 14.44 -27.71
C GLU A 62 -25.97 13.62 -27.09
N GLN A 63 -25.87 13.38 -25.79
CA GLN A 63 -26.97 12.88 -24.99
C GLN A 63 -27.91 14.06 -24.69
N PRO A 64 -29.24 13.90 -24.80
CA PRO A 64 -30.17 14.97 -24.51
C PRO A 64 -29.95 15.48 -23.08
N SER A 65 -29.82 16.80 -22.96
CA SER A 65 -29.38 17.59 -21.80
C SER A 65 -30.37 17.61 -20.63
N ALA A 66 -30.98 16.47 -20.26
CA ALA A 66 -32.10 16.43 -19.34
C ALA A 66 -31.94 15.52 -18.10
N ARG A 67 -30.77 14.94 -17.84
CA ARG A 67 -30.53 14.26 -16.55
C ARG A 67 -29.58 15.09 -15.69
N ARG A 68 -30.16 15.79 -14.71
CA ARG A 68 -29.40 16.42 -13.61
C ARG A 68 -28.51 15.36 -12.97
N LYS A 69 -27.27 15.73 -12.64
CA LYS A 69 -26.34 14.85 -11.94
C LYS A 69 -26.92 14.56 -10.56
N GLU A 70 -27.30 13.31 -10.31
CA GLU A 70 -27.73 12.87 -8.98
C GLU A 70 -26.49 12.71 -8.09
N SER A 71 -26.59 13.19 -6.85
CA SER A 71 -25.52 13.05 -5.87
C SER A 71 -25.37 11.57 -5.50
N VAL A 72 -24.17 11.01 -5.68
CA VAL A 72 -23.86 9.66 -5.21
C VAL A 72 -23.89 9.65 -3.69
N LYS A 73 -24.83 8.91 -3.10
CA LYS A 73 -24.87 8.66 -1.66
C LYS A 73 -24.11 7.38 -1.36
N ALA A 74 -23.07 7.47 -0.54
CA ALA A 74 -22.40 6.30 -0.01
C ALA A 74 -23.40 5.49 0.83
N ARG A 75 -23.44 4.17 0.63
CA ARG A 75 -24.21 3.26 1.48
C ARG A 75 -23.51 3.12 2.83
N HIS A 76 -24.27 2.70 3.85
CA HIS A 76 -23.70 2.39 5.15
C HIS A 76 -22.63 1.29 5.00
N ASN A 77 -21.51 1.48 5.69
CA ASN A 77 -20.47 0.48 5.75
C ASN A 77 -21.01 -0.75 6.50
N GLN A 78 -20.96 -1.91 5.87
CA GLN A 78 -21.37 -3.18 6.46
C GLN A 78 -20.16 -3.98 6.97
N TRP A 79 -18.95 -3.45 6.81
CA TRP A 79 -17.75 -4.09 7.29
C TRP A 79 -17.64 -3.93 8.80
N GLU A 80 -17.63 -5.06 9.49
CA GLU A 80 -17.38 -5.18 10.92
C GLU A 80 -16.07 -5.95 11.09
N ASP A 81 -15.16 -5.43 11.93
CA ASP A 81 -13.91 -6.09 12.25
C ASP A 81 -14.20 -7.27 13.20
N THR A 82 -14.23 -8.48 12.64
CA THR A 82 -14.51 -9.70 13.41
C THR A 82 -13.32 -10.21 14.23
N GLY A 83 -12.24 -9.43 14.35
CA GLY A 83 -11.20 -9.63 15.34
C GLY A 83 -9.78 -9.76 14.79
N GLU A 84 -8.82 -9.40 15.63
CA GLU A 84 -7.38 -9.52 15.34
C GLU A 84 -6.90 -10.97 15.52
N PHE A 85 -6.08 -11.45 14.58
CA PHE A 85 -5.43 -12.76 14.64
C PHE A 85 -4.35 -12.76 15.74
N LYS A 86 -4.62 -13.39 16.90
CA LYS A 86 -3.75 -13.41 18.09
C LYS A 86 -2.92 -14.70 18.24
N ASP A 87 -2.70 -15.45 17.16
CA ASP A 87 -1.99 -16.73 17.21
C ASP A 87 -0.50 -16.58 17.52
N VAL A 88 0.08 -15.38 17.37
CA VAL A 88 1.49 -15.12 17.65
C VAL A 88 1.65 -14.49 19.04
N HIS A 89 1.99 -15.32 20.03
CA HIS A 89 2.38 -14.85 21.35
C HIS A 89 3.85 -14.42 21.33
N THR A 90 4.10 -13.12 21.49
CA THR A 90 5.48 -12.64 21.67
C THR A 90 5.96 -13.07 23.06
N PRO A 91 7.05 -13.83 23.17
CA PRO A 91 7.58 -14.23 24.48
C PRO A 91 7.98 -12.98 25.28
N GLU A 92 7.71 -13.02 26.59
CA GLU A 92 8.08 -11.94 27.49
C GLU A 92 9.61 -11.93 27.66
N TYR A 93 10.26 -10.92 27.09
CA TYR A 93 11.72 -10.75 27.16
C TYR A 93 12.08 -9.53 27.99
N GLU A 94 12.96 -9.71 28.96
CA GLU A 94 13.54 -8.61 29.74
C GLU A 94 14.48 -7.80 28.84
N ARG A 95 14.13 -6.54 28.60
CA ARG A 95 14.96 -5.63 27.80
C ARG A 95 16.32 -5.49 28.45
N THR A 96 17.38 -5.65 27.65
CA THR A 96 18.74 -5.42 28.12
C THR A 96 18.86 -4.01 28.70
N PRO A 97 19.44 -3.84 29.90
CA PRO A 97 19.57 -2.54 30.51
C PRO A 97 20.44 -1.64 29.64
N ARG A 98 20.02 -0.37 29.52
CA ARG A 98 20.74 0.62 28.72
C ARG A 98 22.11 0.90 29.36
N ARG A 99 23.19 0.44 28.72
CA ARG A 99 24.58 0.62 29.19
C ARG A 99 25.05 2.08 29.25
N ARG A 100 24.48 2.96 28.40
CA ARG A 100 24.86 4.38 28.36
C ARG A 100 24.15 5.18 29.46
N GLU A 101 24.91 5.94 30.23
CA GLU A 101 24.38 6.93 31.19
C GLU A 101 23.44 7.92 30.49
N ALA A 102 22.53 8.51 31.27
CA ALA A 102 21.76 9.65 30.81
C ALA A 102 22.71 10.84 30.49
N PRO A 103 22.43 11.65 29.46
CA PRO A 103 23.23 12.83 29.17
C PRO A 103 23.24 13.77 30.38
N ARG A 104 24.43 14.19 30.79
CA ARG A 104 24.62 15.16 31.88
C ARG A 104 24.21 16.53 31.38
N LYS A 105 23.43 17.26 32.18
CA LYS A 105 23.04 18.64 31.92
C LYS A 105 23.39 19.50 33.11
N GLU A 106 23.88 20.69 32.84
CA GLU A 106 24.21 21.71 33.83
C GLU A 106 23.18 22.84 33.75
N ASP A 107 22.75 23.34 34.90
CA ASP A 107 21.86 24.49 35.00
C ASP A 107 22.69 25.77 34.90
N VAL A 108 22.48 26.54 33.84
CA VAL A 108 23.21 27.78 33.56
C VAL A 108 22.23 28.95 33.51
N GLU A 109 22.64 30.10 34.04
CA GLU A 109 21.86 31.33 34.05
C GLU A 109 22.24 32.26 32.91
N CYS A 110 21.25 32.84 32.22
CA CYS A 110 21.49 33.91 31.26
C CYS A 110 21.85 35.21 31.97
N HIS A 111 23.01 35.78 31.70
CA HIS A 111 23.44 37.03 32.32
C HIS A 111 22.58 38.25 31.92
N VAL A 112 21.91 38.23 30.76
CA VAL A 112 21.08 39.37 30.31
C VAL A 112 19.68 39.36 30.92
N CYS A 113 19.08 38.19 31.12
CA CYS A 113 17.68 38.08 31.54
C CYS A 113 17.43 37.23 32.80
N GLY A 114 18.48 36.70 33.42
CA GLY A 114 18.42 35.92 34.66
C GLY A 114 17.69 34.58 34.55
N LYS A 115 17.35 34.14 33.33
CA LYS A 115 16.63 32.87 33.13
C LYS A 115 17.62 31.72 33.19
N SER A 116 17.32 30.72 34.01
CA SER A 116 18.05 29.46 34.09
C SER A 116 17.57 28.45 33.05
N PHE A 117 18.49 27.65 32.51
CA PHE A 117 18.19 26.58 31.57
C PHE A 117 19.28 25.53 31.55
N LYS A 118 18.92 24.35 31.03
CA LYS A 118 19.77 23.16 31.02
C LYS A 118 20.54 23.04 29.71
N ILE A 119 21.86 23.01 29.79
CA ILE A 119 22.76 22.85 28.63
C ILE A 119 23.69 21.65 28.89
N ASP A 120 24.19 21.01 27.82
CA ASP A 120 25.24 20.02 27.98
C ASP A 120 26.54 20.69 28.42
N PRO A 121 27.33 20.11 29.36
CA PRO A 121 28.60 20.67 29.83
C PRO A 121 29.65 20.92 28.73
N ARG A 122 29.44 20.32 27.55
CA ARG A 122 30.28 20.52 26.36
C ARG A 122 29.97 21.83 25.61
N PHE A 123 28.94 22.57 26.00
CA PHE A 123 28.57 23.85 25.38
C PHE A 123 28.55 25.01 26.39
N SER A 124 28.80 24.73 27.68
CA SER A 124 29.09 25.74 28.69
C SER A 124 30.55 26.16 28.58
N TYR A 125 30.81 27.14 27.71
CA TYR A 125 32.13 27.77 27.59
C TYR A 125 32.06 29.23 28.05
N GLY A 126 33.02 29.63 28.89
CA GLY A 126 33.15 30.99 29.40
C GLY A 126 32.26 31.30 30.60
N GLU A 127 32.48 32.49 31.20
CA GLU A 127 31.76 32.96 32.38
C GLU A 127 30.41 33.60 32.06
N TYR A 128 30.20 34.02 30.80
CA TYR A 128 29.03 34.79 30.39
C TYR A 128 28.15 33.99 29.43
N TYR A 129 26.99 33.56 29.91
CA TYR A 129 26.01 32.86 29.07
C TYR A 129 24.85 33.77 28.63
N ARG A 130 24.46 33.69 27.35
CA ARG A 130 23.29 34.37 26.79
C ARG A 130 22.28 33.36 26.28
N CYS A 131 21.02 33.49 26.66
CA CYS A 131 19.96 32.67 26.08
C CYS A 131 19.70 33.07 24.61
N ASN A 132 19.10 32.16 23.85
CA ASN A 132 18.78 32.35 22.42
C ASN A 132 17.90 33.57 22.14
N ARG A 133 17.21 34.13 23.15
CA ARG A 133 16.40 35.35 23.02
C ARG A 133 17.23 36.64 23.17
N CYS A 134 18.38 36.56 23.83
CA CYS A 134 19.27 37.68 24.11
C CYS A 134 20.45 37.77 23.15
N THR A 135 20.76 36.71 22.40
CA THR A 135 21.91 36.63 21.47
C THR A 135 21.79 37.49 20.20
N GLY A 136 20.71 38.27 20.02
CA GLY A 136 20.50 39.10 18.83
C GLY A 136 20.00 40.52 19.09
N LYS A 137 19.88 40.95 20.35
CA LYS A 137 19.61 42.36 20.67
C LYS A 137 20.94 43.08 20.75
N LYS A 138 21.24 43.90 19.73
CA LYS A 138 22.32 44.90 19.80
C LYS A 138 21.91 46.02 20.72
#